data_AF-A0A9W4X4C0-F1
#
_entry.id   AF-A0A9W4X4C0-F1
#
_cell.length_a   1.000
_cell.length_b   1.000
_cell.length_c   1.000
_cell.angle_alpha   90.00
_cell.angle_beta   90.00
_cell.angle_gamma   90.00
#
_symmetry.space_group_name_H-M   'P 1'
#
loop_
_entity.id
_entity.type
_entity.pdbx_description
1 polymer ?
#
loop_
_entity_poly.entity_id
_entity_poly.type
_entity_poly.pdbx_seq_one_letter_code
_entity_poly.pdbx_strand_id
1 'polypeptide(L)'
;RENKVLHSIEFKYGGKPVRAWTIRHRNKSDQKGLFPKILENLNNIRNELKVQLEPLGKKKEYMGLVKSRMDAGGSILIASAIEDVCSQSEPKKYAKIADILNPFISSSYDDFRKEYDSICFDYNSLNSKQKAIKLYMNSFYGVTGQSDSPFYILELARGVTSAGRENIKLVAEFVKKKGFGIKY
;
A
#
# COMPACT_ATOMS: atom_id res chain seq x y z
N ARG A 1 -33.37 -21.66 8.11
CA ARG A 1 -32.78 -20.71 7.13
C ARG A 1 -33.10 -19.30 7.65
N GLU A 2 -32.10 -18.46 7.96
CA GLU A 2 -32.35 -17.07 8.38
C GLU A 2 -33.16 -16.34 7.28
N ASN A 3 -34.19 -15.58 7.65
CA ASN A 3 -34.95 -14.70 6.74
C ASN A 3 -34.05 -13.55 6.27
N LYS A 4 -33.18 -13.83 5.29
CA LYS A 4 -32.31 -12.82 4.69
C LYS A 4 -33.11 -11.99 3.69
N VAL A 5 -33.07 -10.67 3.86
CA VAL A 5 -33.59 -9.73 2.86
C VAL A 5 -32.68 -9.79 1.65
N LEU A 6 -33.23 -10.23 0.51
CA LEU A 6 -32.57 -10.20 -0.78
C LEU A 6 -32.91 -8.89 -1.48
N HIS A 7 -31.91 -8.22 -2.04
CA HIS A 7 -32.13 -7.08 -2.93
C HIS A 7 -31.77 -7.51 -4.35
N SER A 8 -32.76 -7.53 -5.24
CA SER A 8 -32.59 -7.87 -6.66
C SER A 8 -31.76 -6.80 -7.38
N ILE A 9 -30.90 -7.25 -8.29
CA ILE A 9 -30.20 -6.44 -9.27
C ILE A 9 -30.44 -7.06 -10.64
N GLU A 10 -30.96 -6.29 -11.59
CA GLU A 10 -31.15 -6.72 -12.97
C GLU A 10 -30.46 -5.74 -13.92
N PHE A 11 -29.64 -6.26 -14.84
CA PHE A 11 -28.95 -5.46 -15.86
C PHE A 11 -28.76 -6.27 -17.15
N LYS A 12 -28.39 -5.62 -18.26
CA LYS A 12 -28.05 -6.30 -19.52
C LYS A 12 -26.53 -6.36 -19.69
N TYR A 13 -26.00 -7.52 -20.08
CA TYR A 13 -24.58 -7.71 -20.44
C TYR A 13 -24.48 -8.50 -21.74
N GLY A 14 -23.80 -7.94 -22.74
CA GLY A 14 -23.74 -8.54 -24.08
C GLY A 14 -25.12 -8.78 -24.70
N GLY A 15 -26.07 -7.87 -24.46
CA GLY A 15 -27.46 -7.98 -24.90
C GLY A 15 -28.32 -8.98 -24.10
N LYS A 16 -27.72 -9.78 -23.20
CA LYS A 16 -28.44 -10.78 -22.39
C LYS A 16 -28.82 -10.19 -21.03
N PRO A 17 -30.06 -10.41 -20.55
CA PRO A 17 -30.44 -10.01 -19.20
C PRO A 17 -29.72 -10.88 -18.16
N VAL A 18 -29.15 -10.25 -17.16
CA VAL A 18 -28.50 -10.86 -16.00
C VAL A 18 -29.28 -10.45 -14.76
N ARG A 19 -29.60 -11.44 -13.91
CA ARG A 19 -30.22 -11.23 -12.59
C ARG A 19 -29.27 -11.67 -11.50
N ALA A 20 -29.14 -10.84 -10.47
CA ALA A 20 -28.34 -11.10 -9.29
C ALA A 20 -29.09 -10.66 -8.03
N TRP A 21 -28.59 -11.09 -6.87
CA TRP A 21 -29.13 -10.69 -5.57
C TRP A 21 -28.00 -10.25 -4.65
N THR A 22 -28.25 -9.23 -3.84
CA THR A 22 -27.36 -8.84 -2.74
C THR A 22 -28.02 -9.10 -1.40
N ILE A 23 -27.18 -9.36 -0.39
CA ILE A 23 -27.60 -9.58 0.99
C ILE A 23 -26.84 -8.63 1.91
N ARG A 24 -27.53 -8.11 2.93
CA ARG A 24 -26.86 -7.40 4.02
C ARG A 24 -26.12 -8.42 4.89
N HIS A 25 -24.82 -8.53 4.70
CA HIS A 25 -23.97 -9.55 5.35
C HIS A 25 -23.65 -9.27 6.82
N ARG A 26 -23.94 -8.06 7.35
CA ARG A 26 -23.67 -7.66 8.75
C ARG A 26 -22.24 -7.97 9.22
N ASN A 27 -21.27 -7.80 8.31
CA ASN A 27 -19.87 -8.16 8.50
C ASN A 27 -19.58 -9.63 8.88
N LYS A 28 -20.55 -10.55 8.72
CA LYS A 28 -20.34 -11.99 8.87
C LYS A 28 -19.61 -12.53 7.63
N SER A 29 -18.48 -13.20 7.84
CA SER A 29 -17.57 -13.65 6.75
C SER A 29 -18.23 -14.64 5.79
N ASP A 30 -18.95 -15.62 6.34
CA ASP A 30 -19.73 -16.62 5.60
C ASP A 30 -20.85 -16.00 4.74
N GLN A 31 -21.30 -14.79 5.10
CA GLN A 31 -22.36 -14.07 4.42
C GLN A 31 -21.86 -13.04 3.40
N LYS A 32 -20.53 -12.85 3.26
CA LYS A 32 -19.98 -11.90 2.28
C LYS A 32 -20.30 -12.34 0.85
N GLY A 33 -20.76 -11.39 0.04
CA GLY A 33 -20.95 -11.57 -1.40
C GLY A 33 -19.63 -11.59 -2.18
N LEU A 34 -19.74 -11.72 -3.50
CA LEU A 34 -18.58 -11.83 -4.39
C LEU A 34 -17.63 -10.63 -4.28
N PHE A 35 -18.16 -9.41 -4.37
CA PHE A 35 -17.36 -8.17 -4.35
C PHE A 35 -16.52 -8.04 -3.07
N PRO A 36 -17.10 -8.10 -1.84
CA PRO A 36 -16.32 -8.06 -0.62
C PRO A 36 -15.27 -9.16 -0.50
N LYS A 37 -15.56 -10.40 -0.96
CA LYS A 37 -14.61 -11.51 -0.95
C LYS A 37 -13.41 -11.26 -1.87
N ILE A 38 -13.65 -10.76 -3.09
CA ILE A 38 -12.57 -10.39 -4.02
C ILE A 38 -11.72 -9.26 -3.42
N LEU A 39 -12.35 -8.21 -2.90
CA LEU A 39 -11.63 -7.08 -2.31
C LEU A 39 -10.81 -7.48 -1.09
N GLU A 40 -11.32 -8.37 -0.24
CA GLU A 40 -10.58 -8.92 0.91
C GLU A 40 -9.36 -9.72 0.45
N ASN A 41 -9.51 -10.60 -0.54
CA ASN A 41 -8.40 -11.35 -1.09
C ASN A 41 -7.33 -10.43 -1.70
N LEU A 42 -7.72 -9.45 -2.52
CA LEU A 42 -6.80 -8.47 -3.10
C LEU A 42 -6.09 -7.65 -2.02
N ASN A 43 -6.80 -7.27 -0.96
CA ASN A 43 -6.22 -6.55 0.16
C ASN A 43 -5.17 -7.40 0.90
N ASN A 44 -5.42 -8.70 1.08
CA ASN A 44 -4.48 -9.62 1.71
C ASN A 44 -3.19 -9.75 0.89
N ILE A 45 -3.31 -10.03 -0.42
CA ILE A 45 -2.17 -10.09 -1.34
C ILE A 45 -1.39 -8.77 -1.30
N ARG A 46 -2.09 -7.64 -1.31
CA ARG A 46 -1.46 -6.32 -1.23
C ARG A 46 -0.72 -6.11 0.09
N ASN A 47 -1.27 -6.58 1.21
CA ASN A 47 -0.63 -6.46 2.52
C ASN A 47 0.63 -7.31 2.61
N GLU A 48 0.62 -8.53 2.06
CA GLU A 48 1.82 -9.37 1.97
C GLU A 48 2.95 -8.68 1.19
N LEU A 49 2.62 -8.06 0.04
CA LEU A 49 3.60 -7.28 -0.72
C LEU A 49 4.11 -6.06 0.08
N LYS A 50 3.25 -5.40 0.84
CA LYS A 50 3.65 -4.27 1.70
C LYS A 50 4.57 -4.70 2.84
N VAL A 51 4.37 -5.87 3.42
CA VAL A 51 5.26 -6.45 4.44
C VAL A 51 6.65 -6.68 3.85
N GLN A 52 6.74 -7.22 2.64
CA GLN A 52 8.03 -7.40 1.94
C GLN A 52 8.71 -6.07 1.56
N LEU A 53 7.92 -5.04 1.24
CA LEU A 53 8.44 -3.72 0.87
C LEU A 53 9.09 -2.97 2.04
N GLU A 54 8.67 -3.21 3.28
CA GLU A 54 9.20 -2.48 4.44
C GLU A 54 10.70 -2.67 4.65
N PRO A 55 11.25 -3.91 4.75
CA PRO A 55 12.69 -4.10 4.90
C PRO A 55 13.47 -3.66 3.66
N LEU A 56 12.96 -3.91 2.45
CA LEU A 56 13.60 -3.48 1.20
C LEU A 56 13.66 -1.95 1.09
N GLY A 57 12.60 -1.26 1.53
CA GLY A 57 12.54 0.20 1.55
C GLY A 57 13.62 0.80 2.45
N LYS A 58 13.80 0.24 3.65
CA LYS A 58 14.87 0.65 4.58
C LYS A 58 16.26 0.38 4.00
N LYS A 59 16.50 -0.82 3.46
CA LYS A 59 17.78 -1.18 2.83
C LYS A 59 18.10 -0.24 1.66
N LYS A 60 17.13 0.01 0.78
CA LYS A 60 17.23 0.96 -0.33
C LYS A 60 17.54 2.38 0.15
N GLU A 61 16.87 2.86 1.19
CA GLU A 61 17.08 4.20 1.75
C GLU A 61 18.51 4.36 2.26
N TYR A 62 18.97 3.45 3.13
CA TYR A 62 20.29 3.55 3.74
C TYR A 62 21.42 3.38 2.74
N MET A 63 21.30 2.43 1.81
CA MET A 63 22.28 2.29 0.74
C MET A 63 22.29 3.51 -0.20
N GLY A 64 21.13 4.14 -0.42
CA GLY A 64 21.03 5.38 -1.20
C GLY A 64 21.78 6.56 -0.55
N LEU A 65 21.79 6.63 0.78
CA LEU A 65 22.58 7.63 1.52
C LEU A 65 24.07 7.41 1.32
N VAL A 66 24.56 6.16 1.45
CA VAL A 66 25.97 5.81 1.23
C VAL A 66 26.38 6.11 -0.21
N LYS A 67 25.57 5.71 -1.20
CA LYS A 67 25.79 6.02 -2.62
C LYS A 67 25.93 7.52 -2.86
N SER A 68 25.05 8.33 -2.26
CA SER A 68 25.09 9.79 -2.40
C SER A 68 26.37 10.40 -1.81
N ARG A 69 26.92 9.83 -0.72
CA ARG A 69 28.20 10.26 -0.13
C ARG A 69 29.39 9.93 -1.02
N MET A 70 29.41 8.71 -1.56
CA MET A 70 30.45 8.25 -2.49
C MET A 70 30.44 9.06 -3.80
N ASP A 71 29.26 9.28 -4.40
CA ASP A 71 29.13 10.03 -5.65
C ASP A 71 29.47 11.53 -5.50
N ALA A 72 29.25 12.10 -4.32
CA ALA A 72 29.63 13.50 -4.03
C ALA A 72 31.15 13.69 -3.85
N GLY A 73 31.95 12.62 -3.93
CA GLY A 73 33.39 12.66 -3.65
C GLY A 73 33.73 12.90 -2.18
N GLY A 74 32.75 12.73 -1.27
CA GLY A 74 32.90 13.01 0.15
C GLY A 74 33.69 11.93 0.93
N SER A 75 33.82 10.73 0.36
CA SER A 75 34.52 9.61 1.01
C SER A 75 35.29 8.79 -0.04
N ILE A 76 36.53 8.38 0.30
CA ILE A 76 37.39 7.58 -0.59
C ILE A 76 37.06 6.08 -0.47
N LEU A 77 36.60 5.65 0.71
CA LEU A 77 36.29 4.26 1.03
C LEU A 77 34.83 4.12 1.45
N ILE A 78 34.20 2.99 1.07
CA ILE A 78 32.83 2.66 1.47
C ILE A 78 32.69 2.60 2.99
N ALA A 79 33.67 2.03 3.68
CA ALA A 79 33.67 1.96 5.14
C ALA A 79 33.48 3.35 5.78
N SER A 80 34.19 4.37 5.27
CA SER A 80 34.07 5.75 5.74
C SER A 80 32.69 6.33 5.42
N ALA A 81 32.15 6.09 4.22
CA ALA A 81 30.81 6.55 3.86
C ALA A 81 29.72 5.89 4.73
N ILE A 82 29.88 4.63 5.09
CA ILE A 82 28.96 3.92 6.01
C ILE A 82 29.04 4.52 7.41
N GLU A 83 30.25 4.76 7.92
CA GLU A 83 30.47 5.39 9.24
C GLU A 83 29.83 6.78 9.32
N ASP A 84 29.97 7.58 8.25
CA ASP A 84 29.35 8.90 8.14
C ASP A 84 27.81 8.82 8.19
N VAL A 85 27.22 7.88 7.44
CA VAL A 85 25.76 7.66 7.42
C VAL A 85 25.26 7.19 8.78
N CYS A 86 25.98 6.29 9.44
CA CYS A 86 25.66 5.80 10.77
C CYS A 86 25.73 6.93 11.81
N SER A 87 26.76 7.79 11.75
CA SER A 87 26.99 8.88 12.72
C SER A 87 25.95 10.00 12.63
N GLN A 88 25.35 10.21 11.45
CA GLN A 88 24.29 11.21 11.25
C GLN A 88 22.90 10.71 11.68
N SER A 89 22.78 9.44 12.06
CA SER A 89 21.52 8.84 12.46
C SER A 89 21.30 8.92 13.97
N GLU A 90 20.03 8.99 14.41
CA GLU A 90 19.70 8.94 15.83
C GLU A 90 20.25 7.65 16.48
N PRO A 91 20.69 7.67 17.76
CA PRO A 91 21.30 6.52 18.43
C PRO A 91 20.45 5.23 18.38
N LYS A 92 19.12 5.36 18.39
CA LYS A 92 18.17 4.23 18.30
C LYS A 92 18.07 3.61 16.90
N LYS A 93 18.53 4.32 15.87
CA LYS A 93 18.52 3.88 14.46
C LYS A 93 19.88 3.32 14.04
N TYR A 94 20.97 3.70 14.72
CA TYR A 94 22.33 3.24 14.47
C TYR A 94 22.42 1.72 14.31
N ALA A 95 21.94 0.95 15.30
CA ALA A 95 22.04 -0.52 15.27
C ALA A 95 21.38 -1.13 14.02
N LYS A 96 20.20 -0.62 13.64
CA LYS A 96 19.45 -1.11 12.47
C LYS A 96 20.14 -0.76 11.15
N ILE A 97 20.75 0.43 11.08
CA ILE A 97 21.49 0.88 9.90
C ILE A 97 22.77 0.08 9.76
N ALA A 98 23.52 -0.08 10.85
CA ALA A 98 24.75 -0.87 10.91
C ALA A 98 24.47 -2.33 10.50
N ASP A 99 23.46 -2.99 11.07
CA ASP A 99 23.11 -4.37 10.71
C ASP A 99 22.87 -4.56 9.21
N ILE A 100 22.29 -3.55 8.56
CA ILE A 100 22.01 -3.57 7.11
C ILE A 100 23.27 -3.28 6.28
N LEU A 101 24.15 -2.40 6.74
CA LEU A 101 25.27 -1.88 5.96
C LEU A 101 26.60 -2.60 6.23
N ASN A 102 26.77 -3.22 7.41
CA ASN A 102 27.97 -3.94 7.83
C ASN A 102 28.48 -4.96 6.79
N PRO A 103 27.62 -5.73 6.08
CA PRO A 103 28.07 -6.64 5.03
C PRO A 103 28.87 -5.96 3.90
N PHE A 104 28.73 -4.65 3.72
CA PHE A 104 29.37 -3.89 2.63
C PHE A 104 30.66 -3.19 3.03
N ILE A 105 31.07 -3.22 4.30
CA ILE A 105 32.26 -2.49 4.80
C ILE A 105 33.53 -2.85 4.01
N SER A 106 33.68 -4.13 3.64
CA SER A 106 34.80 -4.66 2.88
C SER A 106 34.55 -4.76 1.37
N SER A 107 33.38 -4.34 0.89
CA SER A 107 33.01 -4.46 -0.52
C SER A 107 33.67 -3.37 -1.37
N SER A 108 33.82 -3.63 -2.67
CA SER A 108 34.14 -2.59 -3.65
C SER A 108 32.93 -1.69 -3.92
N TYR A 109 33.17 -0.46 -4.40
CA TYR A 109 32.06 0.45 -4.69
C TYR A 109 31.20 -0.05 -5.85
N ASP A 110 31.81 -0.73 -6.82
CA ASP A 110 31.09 -1.34 -7.93
C ASP A 110 30.17 -2.47 -7.47
N ASP A 111 30.63 -3.32 -6.55
CA ASP A 111 29.79 -4.41 -6.01
C ASP A 111 28.66 -3.87 -5.14
N PHE A 112 28.95 -2.86 -4.30
CA PHE A 112 27.94 -2.15 -3.54
C PHE A 112 26.88 -1.52 -4.46
N ARG A 113 27.30 -0.88 -5.56
CA ARG A 113 26.40 -0.26 -6.53
C ARG A 113 25.52 -1.29 -7.24
N LYS A 114 26.08 -2.43 -7.65
CA LYS A 114 25.30 -3.52 -8.28
C LYS A 114 24.21 -4.04 -7.33
N GLU A 115 24.56 -4.27 -6.07
CA GLU A 115 23.60 -4.70 -5.05
C GLU A 115 22.53 -3.61 -4.82
N TYR A 116 22.93 -2.34 -4.73
CA TYR A 116 21.99 -1.23 -4.61
C TYR A 116 21.00 -1.17 -5.78
N ASP A 117 21.49 -1.32 -7.01
CA ASP A 117 20.68 -1.32 -8.22
C ASP A 117 19.71 -2.51 -8.22
N SER A 118 20.15 -3.69 -7.78
CA SER A 118 19.29 -4.87 -7.61
C SER A 118 18.16 -4.63 -6.60
N ILE A 119 18.48 -4.06 -5.44
CA ILE A 119 17.48 -3.74 -4.40
C ILE A 119 16.50 -2.68 -4.89
N CYS A 120 16.99 -1.68 -5.64
CA CYS A 120 16.14 -0.68 -6.27
C CYS A 120 15.16 -1.32 -7.24
N PHE A 121 15.63 -2.27 -8.06
CA PHE A 121 14.79 -3.03 -8.97
C PHE A 121 13.73 -3.83 -8.22
N ASP A 122 14.12 -4.64 -7.22
CA ASP A 122 13.20 -5.47 -6.44
C ASP A 122 12.14 -4.63 -5.73
N TYR A 123 12.56 -3.55 -5.06
CA TYR A 123 11.66 -2.61 -4.41
C TYR A 123 10.68 -2.00 -5.42
N ASN A 124 11.17 -1.52 -6.56
CA ASN A 124 10.32 -0.88 -7.57
C ASN A 124 9.34 -1.88 -8.19
N SER A 125 9.77 -3.12 -8.43
CA SER A 125 8.95 -4.22 -8.94
C SER A 125 7.80 -4.54 -7.98
N LEU A 126 8.10 -4.79 -6.69
CA LEU A 126 7.08 -5.05 -5.67
C LEU A 126 6.16 -3.85 -5.45
N ASN A 127 6.71 -2.63 -5.46
CA ASN A 127 5.92 -1.42 -5.29
C ASN A 127 4.96 -1.21 -6.47
N SER A 128 5.39 -1.51 -7.69
CA SER A 128 4.51 -1.51 -8.86
C SER A 128 3.39 -2.53 -8.74
N LYS A 129 3.69 -3.76 -8.28
CA LYS A 129 2.66 -4.79 -8.03
C LYS A 129 1.62 -4.34 -7.00
N GLN A 130 2.04 -3.81 -5.84
CA GLN A 130 1.06 -3.35 -4.83
C GLN A 130 0.26 -2.13 -5.31
N LYS A 131 0.86 -1.25 -6.13
CA LYS A 131 0.15 -0.11 -6.74
C LYS A 131 -0.87 -0.58 -7.77
N ALA A 132 -0.53 -1.57 -8.59
CA ALA A 132 -1.45 -2.16 -9.57
C ALA A 132 -2.65 -2.80 -8.85
N ILE A 133 -2.43 -3.57 -7.79
CA ILE A 133 -3.52 -4.14 -6.98
C ILE A 133 -4.37 -3.04 -6.35
N LYS A 134 -3.75 -1.99 -5.79
CA LYS A 134 -4.48 -0.83 -5.23
C LYS A 134 -5.37 -0.19 -6.30
N LEU A 135 -4.84 0.06 -7.49
CA LEU A 135 -5.57 0.65 -8.60
C LEU A 135 -6.77 -0.23 -8.97
N TYR A 136 -6.53 -1.53 -9.12
CA TYR A 136 -7.58 -2.50 -9.44
C TYR A 136 -8.68 -2.53 -8.37
N MET A 137 -8.32 -2.57 -7.09
CA MET A 137 -9.28 -2.47 -5.98
C MET A 137 -10.08 -1.16 -6.01
N ASN A 138 -9.43 -0.03 -6.31
CA ASN A 138 -10.10 1.25 -6.42
C ASN A 138 -11.08 1.29 -7.60
N SER A 139 -10.76 0.62 -8.70
CA SER A 139 -11.65 0.50 -9.87
C SER A 139 -12.95 -0.22 -9.55
N PHE A 140 -12.98 -1.18 -8.59
CA PHE A 140 -14.24 -1.81 -8.15
C PHE A 140 -15.25 -0.79 -7.62
N TYR A 141 -14.80 0.27 -6.97
CA TYR A 141 -15.70 1.34 -6.52
C TYR A 141 -16.07 2.30 -7.65
N GLY A 142 -15.16 2.52 -8.61
CA GLY A 142 -15.44 3.35 -9.79
C GLY A 142 -16.55 2.76 -10.65
N VAL A 143 -16.48 1.45 -10.93
CA VAL A 143 -17.46 0.76 -11.78
C VAL A 143 -18.86 0.69 -11.17
N THR A 144 -19.01 0.87 -9.85
CA THR A 144 -20.36 0.92 -9.24
C THR A 144 -21.01 2.30 -9.37
N GLY A 145 -20.23 3.34 -9.68
CA GLY A 145 -20.72 4.69 -9.97
C GLY A 145 -20.90 5.00 -11.46
N GLN A 146 -20.49 4.11 -12.35
CA GLN A 146 -20.53 4.31 -13.81
C GLN A 146 -21.84 3.77 -14.38
N SER A 147 -22.68 4.61 -14.99
CA SER A 147 -24.06 4.24 -15.37
C SER A 147 -24.17 3.19 -16.48
N ASP A 148 -23.12 3.02 -17.29
CA ASP A 148 -22.98 2.01 -18.35
C ASP A 148 -22.36 0.70 -17.83
N SER A 149 -21.91 0.65 -16.58
CA SER A 149 -21.34 -0.56 -15.99
C SER A 149 -22.43 -1.58 -15.65
N PRO A 150 -22.19 -2.88 -15.91
CA PRO A 150 -23.07 -3.96 -15.45
C PRO A 150 -23.19 -4.03 -13.92
N PHE A 151 -22.29 -3.38 -13.20
CA PHE A 151 -22.28 -3.33 -11.73
C PHE A 151 -22.69 -1.95 -11.18
N TYR A 152 -23.38 -1.13 -11.97
CA TYR A 152 -23.86 0.18 -11.53
C TYR A 152 -24.82 0.04 -10.32
N ILE A 153 -24.38 0.56 -9.18
CA ILE A 153 -25.13 0.60 -7.92
C ILE A 153 -24.82 1.94 -7.26
N LEU A 154 -25.58 2.97 -7.63
CA LEU A 154 -25.35 4.35 -7.20
C LEU A 154 -25.38 4.50 -5.68
N GLU A 155 -26.27 3.79 -5.00
CA GLU A 155 -26.39 3.78 -3.54
C GLU A 155 -25.13 3.23 -2.87
N LEU A 156 -24.48 2.23 -3.48
CA LEU A 156 -23.22 1.69 -2.98
C LEU A 156 -22.08 2.70 -3.16
N ALA A 157 -21.96 3.29 -4.35
CA ALA A 157 -20.95 4.32 -4.62
C ALA A 157 -21.11 5.54 -3.69
N ARG A 158 -22.35 6.01 -3.50
CA ARG A 158 -22.70 7.07 -2.55
C ARG A 158 -22.40 6.66 -1.11
N GLY A 159 -22.76 5.43 -0.72
CA GLY A 159 -22.53 4.89 0.62
C GLY A 159 -21.05 4.86 0.99
N VAL A 160 -20.19 4.35 0.10
CA VAL A 160 -18.73 4.32 0.30
C VAL A 160 -18.16 5.73 0.45
N THR A 161 -18.57 6.65 -0.43
CA THR A 161 -18.09 8.05 -0.41
C THR A 161 -18.55 8.82 0.83
N SER A 162 -19.79 8.63 1.26
CA SER A 162 -20.35 9.25 2.46
C SER A 162 -19.66 8.73 3.72
N ALA A 163 -19.50 7.41 3.85
CA ALA A 163 -18.79 6.81 4.98
C ALA A 163 -17.32 7.26 5.04
N GLY A 164 -16.64 7.36 3.89
CA GLY A 164 -15.28 7.89 3.82
C GLY A 164 -15.18 9.33 4.32
N ARG A 165 -16.10 10.21 3.90
CA ARG A 165 -16.16 11.61 4.36
C ARG A 165 -16.45 11.72 5.86
N GLU A 166 -17.37 10.90 6.36
CA GLU A 166 -17.69 10.83 7.79
C GLU A 166 -16.47 10.41 8.61
N ASN A 167 -15.80 9.33 8.22
CA ASN A 167 -14.59 8.84 8.91
C ASN A 167 -13.47 9.88 8.96
N ILE A 168 -13.21 10.60 7.86
CA ILE A 168 -12.19 11.66 7.82
C ILE A 168 -12.55 12.78 8.80
N LYS A 169 -13.81 13.21 8.84
CA LYS A 169 -14.28 14.24 9.79
C LYS A 169 -14.16 13.77 11.24
N LEU A 170 -14.49 12.51 11.53
CA LEU A 170 -14.36 11.95 12.89
C LEU A 170 -12.90 11.95 13.36
N VAL A 171 -11.96 11.53 12.50
CA VAL A 171 -10.53 11.56 12.81
C VAL A 171 -10.03 13.00 12.97
N ALA A 172 -10.47 13.91 12.09
CA ALA A 172 -10.15 15.34 12.18
C ALA A 172 -10.57 15.94 13.54
N GLU A 173 -11.78 15.66 13.99
CA GLU A 173 -12.26 16.14 15.29
C GLU A 173 -11.51 15.49 16.46
N PHE A 174 -11.16 14.20 16.34
CA PHE A 174 -10.35 13.52 17.35
C PHE A 174 -8.97 14.17 17.53
N VAL A 175 -8.26 14.48 16.43
CA VAL A 175 -6.92 15.09 16.51
C VAL A 175 -6.98 16.54 17.01
N LYS A 176 -7.99 17.31 16.62
CA LYS A 176 -8.22 18.67 17.17
C LYS A 176 -8.42 18.66 18.68
N LYS A 177 -9.23 17.72 19.19
CA LYS A 177 -9.44 17.55 20.64
C LYS A 177 -8.17 17.18 21.40
N LYS A 178 -7.17 16.62 20.73
CA LYS A 178 -5.84 16.34 21.28
C LYS A 178 -4.89 17.55 21.21
N GLY A 179 -5.34 18.70 20.73
CA GLY A 179 -4.56 19.93 20.62
C GLY A 179 -3.75 20.06 19.34
N PHE A 180 -3.95 19.16 18.36
CA PHE A 180 -3.24 19.22 17.08
C PHE A 180 -3.99 20.09 16.06
N GLY A 181 -3.24 20.87 15.28
CA GLY A 181 -3.76 21.55 14.10
C GLY A 181 -3.83 20.62 12.89
N ILE A 182 -4.86 20.77 12.04
CA ILE A 182 -4.98 20.05 10.78
C ILE A 182 -4.39 20.89 9.66
N LYS A 183 -3.44 20.31 8.91
CA LYS A 183 -2.78 20.99 7.79
C LYS A 183 -3.54 20.83 6.45
N TYR A 184 -4.10 19.64 6.20
CA TYR A 184 -4.92 19.29 5.04
C TYR A 184 -5.77 18.07 5.37
#